data_AF-A0A6P6WFV5-F1
#
_entry.id   AF-A0A6P6WFV5-F1
#
_cell.length_a   1.000
_cell.length_b   1.000
_cell.length_c   1.000
_cell.angle_alpha   90.00
_cell.angle_beta   90.00
_cell.angle_gamma   90.00
#
_symmetry.space_group_name_H-M   'P 1'
#
loop_
_entity.id
_entity.type
_entity.pdbx_description
1 polymer ?
#
loop_
_entity_poly.entity_id
_entity_poly.type
_entity_poly.pdbx_seq_one_letter_code
_entity_poly.pdbx_strand_id
1 'polypeptide(L)'
;MIIAFLPLRCTMKWNYGLLPQTWEDPSSANPEVEGAFGDNDPVDVVEIGSTSAKVGEVLRVKPLATLALIDEGQLDWKIIAVSLDDPRCSLVDDVHDIEKYFPATLTAISEFFRDYKIYDGIPGNKFGLGNKPANKDYAVKVIRETNEAWTKLVTRSIPAGELSLA
;
A
#
# COMPACT_ATOMS: atom_id res chain seq x y z
N MET A 1 -7.65 2.99 9.00
CA MET A 1 -6.21 2.93 8.69
C MET A 1 -5.46 2.93 10.01
N ILE A 2 -4.49 2.07 10.24
CA ILE A 2 -3.61 2.15 11.42
C ILE A 2 -2.23 2.52 10.91
N ILE A 3 -1.63 3.58 11.45
CA ILE A 3 -0.30 4.05 11.06
C ILE A 3 0.75 3.36 11.93
N ALA A 4 1.66 2.63 11.31
CA ALA A 4 2.78 1.96 11.95
C ALA A 4 4.08 2.48 11.33
N PHE A 5 4.89 3.18 12.13
CA PHE A 5 6.28 3.46 11.73
C PHE A 5 7.08 2.18 11.90
N LEU A 6 7.44 1.54 10.80
CA LEU A 6 8.54 0.57 10.80
C LEU A 6 9.87 1.34 10.92
N PRO A 7 10.83 0.85 11.72
CA PRO A 7 12.15 1.47 11.85
C PRO A 7 12.99 1.19 10.59
N LEU A 8 12.68 1.87 9.50
CA LEU A 8 13.53 1.87 8.31
C LEU A 8 14.76 2.75 8.59
N ARG A 9 15.93 2.30 8.12
CA ARG A 9 17.19 3.08 8.20
C ARG A 9 17.16 4.34 7.33
N CYS A 10 16.21 4.43 6.41
CA CYS A 10 15.88 5.61 5.63
C CYS A 10 14.58 6.25 6.16
N THR A 11 14.59 7.57 6.36
CA THR A 11 13.42 8.30 6.88
C THR A 11 12.33 8.37 5.82
N MET A 12 11.19 7.71 6.06
CA MET A 12 10.01 7.86 5.22
C MET A 12 9.41 9.26 5.39
N LYS A 13 9.08 9.91 4.26
CA LYS A 13 8.54 11.29 4.24
C LYS A 13 7.04 11.38 4.52
N TRP A 14 6.34 10.26 4.43
CA TRP A 14 4.89 10.15 4.50
C TRP A 14 4.47 9.36 5.73
N ASN A 15 3.20 9.51 6.10
CA ASN A 15 2.61 8.62 7.08
C ASN A 15 2.44 7.23 6.45
N TYR A 16 2.84 6.19 7.16
CA TYR A 16 2.79 4.81 6.69
C TYR A 16 1.94 3.95 7.59
N GLY A 17 1.16 3.05 7.01
CA GLY A 17 0.29 2.18 7.77
C GLY A 17 -0.38 1.16 6.89
N LEU A 18 -1.51 0.66 7.37
CA LEU A 18 -2.28 -0.37 6.69
C LEU A 18 -3.78 -0.08 6.70
N LEU A 19 -4.49 -0.73 5.78
CA LEU A 19 -5.94 -0.82 5.83
C LEU A 19 -6.34 -1.99 6.74
N PRO A 20 -7.16 -1.75 7.79
CA PRO A 20 -7.68 -2.85 8.58
C PRO A 20 -8.64 -3.67 7.72
N GLN A 21 -8.82 -4.93 8.09
CA GLN A 21 -9.74 -5.85 7.40
C GLN A 21 -9.40 -6.07 5.92
N THR A 22 -8.12 -5.99 5.57
CA THR A 22 -7.59 -6.42 4.27
C THR A 22 -6.50 -7.46 4.53
N TRP A 23 -6.26 -8.32 3.56
CA TRP A 23 -5.21 -9.34 3.62
C TRP A 23 -4.76 -9.70 2.22
N GLU A 24 -3.46 -9.68 2.00
CA GLU A 24 -2.80 -10.09 0.76
C GLU A 24 -2.55 -11.61 0.80
N ASP A 25 -3.52 -12.38 0.32
CA ASP A 25 -3.53 -13.84 0.39
C ASP A 25 -2.31 -14.46 -0.33
N PRO A 26 -1.39 -15.13 0.40
CA PRO A 26 -0.18 -15.73 -0.18
C PRO A 26 -0.47 -16.99 -1.00
N SER A 27 -1.70 -17.49 -0.99
CA SER A 27 -2.13 -18.67 -1.76
C SER A 27 -2.81 -18.31 -3.10
N SER A 28 -3.07 -17.03 -3.35
CA SER A 28 -3.74 -16.54 -4.54
C SER A 28 -2.79 -15.76 -5.45
N ALA A 29 -2.42 -16.33 -6.60
CA ALA A 29 -1.60 -15.67 -7.60
C ALA A 29 -2.36 -14.54 -8.30
N ASN A 30 -1.74 -13.36 -8.44
CA ASN A 30 -2.31 -12.22 -9.15
C ASN A 30 -2.01 -12.30 -10.67
N PRO A 31 -3.02 -12.52 -11.54
CA PRO A 31 -2.78 -12.70 -12.98
C PRO A 31 -2.36 -11.42 -13.71
N GLU A 32 -2.62 -10.25 -13.13
CA GLU A 32 -2.27 -8.94 -13.71
C GLU A 32 -0.84 -8.52 -13.35
N VAL A 33 -0.23 -9.20 -12.37
CA VAL A 33 1.12 -8.94 -11.87
C VAL A 33 1.96 -10.21 -11.95
N GLU A 34 2.10 -10.75 -13.16
CA GLU A 34 3.00 -11.88 -13.49
C GLU A 34 2.79 -13.14 -12.63
N GLY A 35 1.61 -13.32 -12.03
CA GLY A 35 1.33 -14.45 -11.13
C GLY A 35 1.96 -14.33 -9.75
N ALA A 36 2.38 -13.13 -9.32
CA ALA A 36 2.92 -12.89 -7.99
C ALA A 36 1.88 -13.21 -6.89
N PHE A 37 2.34 -13.76 -5.77
CA PHE A 37 1.52 -14.09 -4.60
C PHE A 37 1.62 -12.97 -3.56
N GLY A 38 0.56 -12.77 -2.76
CA GLY A 38 0.55 -11.77 -1.70
C GLY A 38 1.62 -12.00 -0.62
N ASP A 39 1.96 -10.94 0.10
CA ASP A 39 2.98 -10.95 1.15
C ASP A 39 2.50 -11.50 2.51
N ASN A 40 1.23 -11.88 2.62
CA ASN A 40 0.55 -12.38 3.83
C ASN A 40 0.19 -11.31 4.87
N ASP A 41 0.31 -10.02 4.55
CA ASP A 41 0.01 -8.91 5.45
C ASP A 41 -1.28 -8.15 5.03
N PRO A 42 -1.80 -7.22 5.86
CA PRO A 42 -2.81 -6.27 5.42
C PRO A 42 -2.22 -5.27 4.42
N VAL A 43 -3.04 -4.80 3.48
CA VAL A 43 -2.62 -3.86 2.45
C VAL A 43 -2.04 -2.59 3.05
N ASP A 44 -0.86 -2.22 2.56
CA ASP A 44 -0.12 -1.05 2.98
C ASP A 44 -0.67 0.26 2.39
N VAL A 45 -0.50 1.33 3.15
CA VAL A 45 -0.95 2.68 2.80
C VAL A 45 0.15 3.71 3.05
N VAL A 46 0.37 4.54 2.03
CA VAL A 46 1.18 5.74 2.09
C VAL A 46 0.23 6.95 2.06
N GLU A 47 0.10 7.63 3.19
CA GLU A 47 -0.75 8.82 3.30
C GLU A 47 0.07 10.09 3.06
N ILE A 48 -0.32 10.85 2.02
CA ILE A 48 0.50 11.92 1.42
C ILE A 48 0.21 13.33 1.95
N GLY A 49 -0.69 13.45 2.93
CA GLY A 49 -1.10 14.70 3.53
C GLY A 49 0.02 15.42 4.27
N SER A 50 -0.30 16.64 4.70
CA SER A 50 0.62 17.57 5.33
C SER A 50 0.81 17.34 6.83
N THR A 51 -0.09 16.61 7.48
CA THR A 51 -0.09 16.41 8.93
C THR A 51 0.64 15.13 9.28
N SER A 52 1.65 15.21 10.16
CA SER A 52 2.28 14.01 10.73
C SER A 52 1.35 13.35 11.74
N ALA A 53 1.03 12.08 11.51
CA ALA A 53 0.20 11.30 12.41
C ALA A 53 1.05 10.51 13.43
N LYS A 54 0.41 10.08 14.51
CA LYS A 54 1.04 9.27 15.55
C LYS A 54 0.92 7.78 15.23
N VAL A 55 1.88 6.99 15.73
CA VAL A 55 1.78 5.52 15.67
C VAL A 55 0.51 5.06 16.39
N GLY A 56 -0.26 4.19 15.73
CA GLY A 56 -1.56 3.71 16.22
C GLY A 56 -2.73 4.66 15.95
N GLU A 57 -2.50 5.84 15.38
CA GLU A 57 -3.57 6.76 15.02
C GLU A 57 -4.40 6.22 13.85
N VAL A 58 -5.73 6.46 13.93
CA VAL A 58 -6.67 6.03 12.91
C VAL A 58 -7.16 7.21 12.09
N LEU A 59 -6.70 7.30 10.84
CA LEU A 59 -7.17 8.30 9.90
C LEU A 59 -8.25 7.74 8.96
N ARG A 60 -9.14 8.65 8.54
CA ARG A 60 -10.00 8.44 7.38
C ARG A 60 -9.27 8.99 6.17
N VAL A 61 -9.14 8.17 5.13
CA VAL A 61 -8.39 8.53 3.93
C VAL A 61 -9.19 8.29 2.66
N LYS A 62 -8.84 9.01 1.61
CA LYS A 62 -9.32 8.80 0.24
C LYS A 62 -8.20 8.14 -0.58
N PRO A 63 -8.39 6.91 -1.10
CA PRO A 63 -7.44 6.29 -2.03
C PRO A 63 -7.39 7.05 -3.34
N LEU A 64 -6.18 7.21 -3.90
CA LEU A 64 -5.92 7.99 -5.11
C LEU A 64 -5.17 7.17 -6.17
N ALA A 65 -4.29 6.26 -5.77
CA ALA A 65 -3.50 5.42 -6.66
C ALA A 65 -3.00 4.17 -5.92
N THR A 66 -2.37 3.24 -6.63
CA THR A 66 -1.65 2.11 -6.01
C THR A 66 -0.38 1.75 -6.78
N LEU A 67 0.63 1.25 -6.07
CA LEU A 67 1.83 0.64 -6.63
C LEU A 67 1.81 -0.87 -6.38
N ALA A 68 2.11 -1.66 -7.41
CA ALA A 68 2.36 -3.09 -7.29
C ALA A 68 3.84 -3.33 -6.97
N LEU A 69 4.28 -3.24 -5.72
CA LEU A 69 5.67 -3.54 -5.38
C LEU A 69 5.89 -5.05 -5.46
N ILE A 70 7.03 -5.46 -6.02
CA ILE A 70 7.53 -6.83 -5.92
C ILE A 70 8.66 -6.81 -4.90
N ASP A 71 8.34 -7.15 -3.65
CA ASP A 71 9.28 -7.16 -2.54
C ASP A 71 9.75 -8.59 -2.31
N GLU A 72 11.01 -8.87 -2.64
CA GLU A 72 11.63 -10.19 -2.48
C GLU A 72 10.83 -11.37 -3.13
N GLY A 73 10.05 -11.06 -4.19
CA GLY A 73 9.24 -12.02 -4.95
C GLY A 73 7.77 -12.08 -4.54
N GLN A 74 7.37 -11.36 -3.50
CA GLN A 74 5.99 -11.22 -3.06
C GLN A 74 5.38 -9.94 -3.64
N LEU A 75 4.10 -9.99 -3.95
CA LEU A 75 3.30 -8.82 -4.27
C LEU A 75 2.95 -8.13 -2.96
N ASP A 76 3.28 -6.85 -2.91
CA ASP A 76 3.11 -5.99 -1.75
C ASP A 76 2.48 -4.67 -2.24
N TRP A 77 1.17 -4.50 -2.03
CA TRP A 77 0.45 -3.35 -2.57
C TRP A 77 0.68 -2.09 -1.71
N LYS A 78 1.13 -1.01 -2.34
CA LYS A 78 1.22 0.32 -1.69
C LYS A 78 0.09 1.22 -2.17
N ILE A 79 -0.98 1.31 -1.39
CA ILE A 79 -2.07 2.26 -1.64
C ILE A 79 -1.60 3.68 -1.35
N ILE A 80 -1.74 4.58 -2.32
CA ILE A 80 -1.48 6.00 -2.14
C ILE A 80 -2.80 6.67 -1.78
N ALA A 81 -2.84 7.34 -0.64
CA ALA A 81 -4.06 7.95 -0.13
C ALA A 81 -3.80 9.34 0.46
N VAL A 82 -4.85 10.12 0.64
CA VAL A 82 -4.80 11.41 1.36
C VAL A 82 -5.80 11.42 2.50
N SER A 83 -5.42 11.98 3.64
CA SER A 83 -6.35 12.21 4.76
C SER A 83 -7.56 13.04 4.32
N LEU A 84 -8.75 12.65 4.78
CA LEU A 84 -9.96 13.45 4.56
C LEU A 84 -9.91 14.82 5.24
N ASP A 85 -9.03 14.97 6.24
CA ASP A 85 -8.83 16.21 6.98
C ASP A 85 -7.70 17.09 6.38
N ASP A 86 -6.99 16.62 5.35
CA ASP A 86 -6.01 17.47 4.63
C ASP A 86 -6.75 18.53 3.79
N PRO A 87 -6.32 19.81 3.83
CA PRO A 87 -6.98 20.90 3.10
C PRO A 87 -6.99 20.71 1.57
N ARG A 88 -6.10 19.86 1.02
CA ARG A 88 -6.03 19.55 -0.41
C ARG A 88 -6.84 18.32 -0.78
N CYS A 89 -7.44 17.61 0.17
CA CYS A 89 -8.24 16.41 -0.10
C CYS A 89 -9.32 16.66 -1.17
N SER A 90 -10.01 17.79 -1.13
CA SER A 90 -11.04 18.15 -2.12
C SER A 90 -10.51 18.51 -3.51
N LEU A 91 -9.19 18.62 -3.68
CA LEU A 91 -8.54 18.97 -4.95
C LEU A 91 -8.00 17.75 -5.70
N VAL A 92 -7.91 16.60 -5.05
CA VAL A 92 -7.31 15.38 -5.60
C VAL A 92 -8.32 14.25 -5.62
N ASP A 93 -8.62 13.68 -6.79
CA ASP A 93 -9.54 12.55 -6.89
C ASP A 93 -8.96 11.34 -7.62
N ASP A 94 -7.86 11.50 -8.37
CA ASP A 94 -7.19 10.40 -9.07
C ASP A 94 -5.67 10.62 -9.16
N VAL A 95 -4.96 9.62 -9.70
CA VAL A 95 -3.49 9.58 -9.84
C VAL A 95 -2.89 10.83 -10.49
N HIS A 96 -3.58 11.43 -11.46
CA HIS A 96 -3.10 12.61 -12.18
C HIS A 96 -3.13 13.88 -11.31
N ASP A 97 -4.04 13.96 -10.35
CA ASP A 97 -4.14 15.11 -9.45
C ASP A 97 -3.02 15.10 -8.41
N ILE A 98 -2.48 13.92 -8.08
CA ILE A 98 -1.36 13.78 -7.15
C ILE A 98 -0.19 14.64 -7.63
N GLU A 99 0.27 14.47 -8.87
CA GLU A 99 1.41 15.24 -9.39
C GLU A 99 1.10 16.74 -9.57
N LYS A 100 -0.18 17.10 -9.70
CA LYS A 100 -0.60 18.51 -9.81
C LYS A 100 -0.57 19.24 -8.46
N TYR A 101 -0.98 18.58 -7.37
CA TYR A 101 -1.14 19.21 -6.05
C TYR A 101 -0.09 18.74 -5.01
N PHE A 102 0.63 17.67 -5.31
CA PHE A 102 1.70 17.05 -4.54
C PHE A 102 2.86 16.70 -5.50
N PRO A 103 3.52 17.71 -6.11
CA PRO A 103 4.47 17.49 -7.19
C PRO A 103 5.65 16.60 -6.79
N ALA A 104 6.05 15.71 -7.70
CA ALA A 104 7.11 14.71 -7.54
C ALA A 104 6.86 13.65 -6.46
N THR A 105 5.65 13.57 -5.90
CA THR A 105 5.35 12.64 -4.82
C THR A 105 5.34 11.19 -5.28
N LEU A 106 4.72 10.85 -6.42
CA LEU A 106 4.70 9.45 -6.88
C LEU A 106 6.07 8.96 -7.30
N THR A 107 6.88 9.84 -7.91
CA THR A 107 8.28 9.55 -8.23
C THR A 107 9.07 9.26 -6.94
N ALA A 108 8.99 10.14 -5.95
CA ALA A 108 9.73 9.98 -4.70
C ALA A 108 9.28 8.73 -3.91
N ILE A 109 7.98 8.39 -3.91
CA ILE A 109 7.46 7.16 -3.28
C ILE A 109 8.00 5.93 -4.01
N SER A 110 7.93 5.91 -5.34
CA SER A 110 8.44 4.81 -6.15
C SER A 110 9.95 4.61 -5.95
N GLU A 111 10.73 5.68 -5.91
CA GLU A 111 12.17 5.62 -5.64
C GLU A 111 12.48 5.13 -4.24
N PHE A 112 11.71 5.57 -3.24
CA PHE A 112 11.85 5.08 -1.87
C PHE A 112 11.65 3.56 -1.80
N PHE A 113 10.52 3.03 -2.28
CA PHE A 113 10.25 1.59 -2.22
C PHE A 113 11.15 0.75 -3.12
N ARG A 114 11.71 1.33 -4.18
CA ARG A 114 12.76 0.69 -4.97
C ARG A 114 14.03 0.51 -4.15
N ASP A 115 14.48 1.54 -3.44
CA ASP A 115 15.85 1.63 -2.93
C ASP A 115 15.99 1.36 -1.42
N TYR A 116 14.88 1.29 -0.65
CA TYR A 116 14.93 1.31 0.81
C TYR A 116 15.75 0.17 1.46
N LYS A 117 15.88 -0.98 0.77
CA LYS A 117 16.66 -2.15 1.22
C LYS A 117 18.08 -2.23 0.64
N ILE A 118 18.48 -1.30 -0.24
CA ILE A 118 19.82 -1.32 -0.87
C ILE A 118 20.94 -1.22 0.16
N TYR A 119 20.74 -0.46 1.24
CA TYR A 119 21.72 -0.34 2.33
C TYR A 119 21.96 -1.65 3.09
N ASP A 120 21.01 -2.58 3.04
CA ASP A 120 21.13 -3.89 3.64
C ASP A 120 21.68 -4.94 2.64
N GLY A 121 22.17 -4.49 1.49
CA GLY A 121 22.78 -5.33 0.44
C GLY A 121 21.77 -6.04 -0.46
N ILE A 122 20.47 -5.73 -0.32
CA ILE A 122 19.41 -6.30 -1.13
C ILE A 122 19.26 -5.45 -2.41
N PRO A 123 19.22 -6.05 -3.62
CA PRO A 123 18.97 -5.31 -4.85
C PRO A 123 17.67 -4.51 -4.79
N GLY A 124 17.62 -3.41 -5.54
CA GLY A 124 16.40 -2.58 -5.57
C GLY A 124 15.18 -3.37 -6.04
N ASN A 125 14.04 -3.12 -5.41
CA ASN A 125 12.78 -3.78 -5.72
C ASN A 125 12.27 -3.43 -7.12
N LYS A 126 11.37 -4.28 -7.62
CA LYS A 126 10.69 -4.08 -8.91
C LYS A 126 9.25 -3.69 -8.70
N PHE A 127 8.59 -3.22 -9.76
CA PHE A 127 7.16 -2.96 -9.74
C PHE A 127 6.44 -3.73 -10.84
N GLY A 128 5.25 -4.22 -10.52
CA GLY A 128 4.28 -4.72 -11.49
C GLY A 128 3.68 -3.62 -12.35
N LEU A 129 2.66 -3.98 -13.14
CA LEU A 129 1.84 -3.03 -13.92
C LEU A 129 2.65 -2.07 -14.81
N GLY A 130 3.78 -2.55 -15.35
CA GLY A 130 4.65 -1.76 -16.21
C GLY A 130 5.44 -0.65 -15.50
N ASN A 131 5.74 -0.83 -14.21
CA ASN A 131 6.44 0.13 -13.35
C ASN A 131 5.75 1.50 -13.26
N LYS A 132 4.41 1.50 -13.23
CA LYS A 132 3.62 2.73 -13.13
C LYS A 132 2.59 2.62 -12.01
N PRO A 133 2.29 3.73 -11.32
CA PRO A 133 1.14 3.78 -10.43
C PRO A 133 -0.15 3.54 -11.21
N ALA A 134 -1.00 2.66 -10.70
CA ALA A 134 -2.35 2.49 -11.20
C ALA A 134 -3.29 3.52 -10.57
N ASN A 135 -4.38 3.83 -11.27
CA ASN A 135 -5.33 4.88 -10.90
C ASN A 135 -6.18 4.51 -9.66
N LYS A 136 -7.03 5.44 -9.23
CA LYS A 136 -7.92 5.24 -8.09
C LYS A 136 -8.83 4.01 -8.25
N ASP A 137 -9.41 3.80 -9.43
CA ASP A 137 -10.33 2.69 -9.64
C ASP A 137 -9.62 1.34 -9.42
N TYR A 138 -8.38 1.24 -9.89
CA TYR A 138 -7.54 0.06 -9.64
C TYR A 138 -7.17 -0.07 -8.15
N ALA A 139 -6.84 1.03 -7.48
CA ALA A 139 -6.58 1.02 -6.04
C ALA A 139 -7.81 0.53 -5.24
N VAL A 140 -9.01 1.01 -5.58
CA VAL A 140 -10.27 0.57 -4.96
C VAL A 140 -10.56 -0.91 -5.25
N LYS A 141 -10.23 -1.40 -6.46
CA LYS A 141 -10.30 -2.83 -6.78
C LYS A 141 -9.39 -3.65 -5.87
N VAL A 142 -8.11 -3.28 -5.73
CA VAL A 142 -7.16 -3.97 -4.83
C VAL A 142 -7.66 -4.00 -3.39
N ILE A 143 -8.16 -2.87 -2.87
CA ILE A 143 -8.73 -2.79 -1.51
C ILE A 143 -9.92 -3.75 -1.34
N ARG A 144 -10.78 -3.84 -2.36
CA ARG A 144 -11.93 -4.75 -2.34
C ARG A 144 -11.50 -6.21 -2.35
N GLU A 145 -10.60 -6.60 -3.24
CA GLU A 145 -10.14 -7.98 -3.39
C GLU A 145 -9.44 -8.49 -2.12
N THR A 146 -8.62 -7.64 -1.51
CA THR A 146 -7.91 -7.97 -0.25
C THR A 146 -8.85 -7.95 0.96
N ASN A 147 -9.91 -7.14 0.95
CA ASN A 147 -10.98 -7.22 1.95
C ASN A 147 -11.81 -8.52 1.81
N GLU A 148 -12.08 -8.95 0.59
CA GLU A 148 -12.74 -10.24 0.32
C GLU A 148 -11.87 -11.42 0.78
N ALA A 149 -10.56 -11.37 0.52
CA ALA A 149 -9.59 -12.34 1.02
C ALA A 149 -9.56 -12.38 2.55
N TRP A 150 -9.47 -11.22 3.20
CA TRP A 150 -9.56 -11.11 4.66
C TRP A 150 -10.88 -11.69 5.20
N THR A 151 -12.00 -11.43 4.53
CA THR A 151 -13.31 -11.97 4.92
C THR A 151 -13.30 -13.49 4.86
N LYS A 152 -12.75 -14.09 3.80
CA LYS A 152 -12.59 -15.54 3.70
C LYS A 152 -11.68 -16.09 4.81
N LEU A 153 -10.60 -15.39 5.15
CA LEU A 153 -9.68 -15.74 6.23
C LEU A 153 -10.41 -15.78 7.58
N VAL A 154 -11.04 -14.68 8.00
CA VAL A 154 -11.66 -14.59 9.34
C VAL A 154 -12.91 -15.45 9.48
N THR A 155 -13.59 -15.77 8.38
CA THR A 155 -14.70 -16.75 8.35
C THR A 155 -14.23 -18.20 8.28
N ARG A 156 -12.91 -18.44 8.22
CA ARG A 156 -12.29 -19.77 8.08
C ARG A 156 -12.72 -20.51 6.81
N SER A 157 -13.06 -19.76 5.76
CA SER A 157 -13.28 -20.32 4.42
C SER A 157 -11.98 -20.73 3.74
N ILE A 158 -10.85 -20.18 4.19
CA ILE A 158 -9.49 -20.53 3.78
C ILE A 158 -8.59 -20.75 5.02
N PRO A 159 -7.55 -21.60 4.93
CA PRO A 159 -6.66 -21.85 6.06
C PRO A 159 -5.92 -20.59 6.51
N ALA A 160 -5.85 -20.38 7.82
CA ALA A 160 -5.16 -19.22 8.40
C ALA A 160 -3.63 -19.34 8.42
N GLY A 161 -3.10 -20.54 8.17
CA GLY A 161 -1.68 -20.83 8.37
C GLY A 161 -1.28 -20.51 9.82
N GLU A 162 -0.32 -19.61 9.97
CA GLU A 162 0.22 -19.16 11.26
C GLU A 162 -0.51 -17.93 11.84
N LEU A 163 -1.49 -17.36 11.13
CA LEU A 163 -2.20 -16.15 11.55
C LEU A 163 -3.12 -16.42 12.75
N SER A 164 -3.07 -15.52 13.74
CA SER A 164 -3.98 -15.55 14.88
C SER A 164 -5.35 -14.97 14.50
N LEU A 165 -6.39 -15.80 14.55
CA LEU A 165 -7.79 -15.41 14.32
C LEU A 165 -8.63 -15.36 15.62
N ALA A 166 -7.98 -15.42 16.78
CA ALA A 166 -8.60 -15.45 18.11
C ALA A 166 -9.06 -14.06 18.57
#